data_AF-A0A523U4P6-F1
#
_entry.id   AF-A0A523U4P6-F1
#
_cell.length_a   1.000
_cell.length_b   1.000
_cell.length_c   1.000
_cell.angle_alpha   90.00
_cell.angle_beta   90.00
_cell.angle_gamma   90.00
#
_symmetry.space_group_name_H-M   'P 1'
#
loop_
_entity.id
_entity.type
_entity.pdbx_description
1 polymer ?
#
loop_
_entity_poly.entity_id
_entity_poly.type
_entity_poly.pdbx_seq_one_letter_code
_entity_poly.pdbx_strand_id
1 'polypeptide(L)'
;MRGTVVIGSQLVAGRIKVVLRSPHFWILVAMVVACTLLHYAEQIGILGAAAPSLHFGLTRHAMDRVLFLLPIVYAGFMFGIVAGLATSFIAVLIMLPRAIFISPSPTDALFEVAAVTLVGCLVCLWFRAQVKEKEQREQALEKLEAAQQDLRSYIQVIKSNERRLAALNSISSLVTQSLELEQILNSAIEKVVEVMELEAALIFLLDEGAEELVLAVHRGVSEEFAEGVDRMKVGEGFNGRVAQSGEPLLVADASDDPRLTRAVVRKERLQAQL
;
A
#
# COMPACT_ATOMS: atom_id res chain seq x y z
N MET A 1 41.00 -11.19 -29.86
CA MET A 1 40.71 -9.97 -29.07
C MET A 1 40.46 -8.76 -29.97
N ARG A 2 39.34 -8.70 -30.70
CA ARG A 2 39.01 -7.60 -31.64
C ARG A 2 37.50 -7.23 -31.64
N GLY A 3 36.78 -7.50 -30.56
CA GLY A 3 35.32 -7.39 -30.51
C GLY A 3 34.73 -6.24 -29.68
N THR A 4 35.51 -5.59 -28.81
CA THR A 4 34.96 -4.64 -27.83
C THR A 4 34.95 -3.17 -28.26
N VAL A 5 35.66 -2.82 -29.34
CA VAL A 5 35.77 -1.41 -29.78
C VAL A 5 34.61 -0.97 -30.69
N VAL A 6 33.98 -1.89 -31.43
CA VAL A 6 32.96 -1.56 -32.44
C VAL A 6 31.58 -1.26 -31.83
N ILE A 7 31.31 -1.75 -30.61
CA ILE A 7 30.01 -1.57 -29.94
C ILE A 7 29.85 -0.13 -29.42
N GLY A 8 30.94 0.49 -28.97
CA GLY A 8 30.93 1.88 -28.48
C GLY A 8 30.64 2.91 -29.58
N SER A 9 31.17 2.71 -30.80
CA SER A 9 31.00 3.69 -31.90
C SER A 9 29.58 3.71 -32.46
N GLN A 10 28.88 2.57 -32.50
CA GLN A 10 27.50 2.47 -32.99
C GLN A 10 26.49 3.14 -32.03
N LEU A 11 26.68 2.98 -30.72
CA LEU A 11 25.86 3.61 -29.68
C LEU A 11 26.02 5.15 -29.66
N VAL A 12 27.24 5.65 -29.85
CA VAL A 12 27.51 7.09 -29.90
C VAL A 12 26.91 7.71 -31.17
N ALA A 13 27.05 7.06 -32.33
CA ALA A 13 26.46 7.54 -33.59
C ALA A 13 24.92 7.61 -33.54
N GLY A 14 24.27 6.64 -32.89
CA GLY A 14 22.83 6.63 -32.68
C GLY A 14 22.36 7.80 -31.79
N ARG A 15 23.07 8.05 -30.69
CA ARG A 15 22.78 9.16 -29.77
C ARG A 15 22.93 10.53 -30.42
N ILE A 16 23.96 10.70 -31.26
CA ILE A 16 24.22 11.96 -31.99
C ILE A 16 23.07 12.30 -32.94
N LYS A 17 22.56 11.32 -33.70
CA LYS A 17 21.41 11.51 -34.60
C LYS A 17 20.13 11.93 -33.87
N VAL A 18 19.91 11.40 -32.67
CA VAL A 18 18.74 11.76 -31.84
C VAL A 18 18.86 13.19 -31.32
N VAL A 19 20.05 13.61 -30.87
CA VAL A 19 20.29 14.98 -30.39
C VAL A 19 20.14 16.00 -31.52
N LEU A 20 20.68 15.72 -32.72
CA LEU A 20 20.56 16.59 -33.91
C LEU A 20 19.12 16.82 -34.38
N ARG A 21 18.21 15.89 -34.06
CA ARG A 21 16.79 15.99 -34.41
C ARG A 21 15.96 16.74 -33.34
N SER A 22 16.55 17.04 -32.19
CA SER A 22 15.86 17.78 -31.13
C SER A 22 15.74 19.27 -31.46
N PRO A 23 14.61 19.93 -31.19
CA PRO A 23 14.43 21.36 -31.43
C PRO A 23 15.38 22.20 -30.56
N HIS A 24 15.69 21.73 -29.34
CA HIS A 24 16.63 22.37 -28.42
C HIS A 24 18.06 22.46 -28.95
N PHE A 25 18.46 21.52 -29.81
CA PHE A 25 19.80 21.54 -30.40
C PHE A 25 19.94 22.71 -31.38
N TRP A 26 18.94 22.94 -32.23
CA TRP A 26 18.93 24.07 -33.16
C TRP A 26 18.82 25.41 -32.45
N ILE A 27 18.09 25.48 -31.33
CA ILE A 27 18.06 26.67 -30.47
C ILE A 27 19.45 26.96 -29.88
N LEU A 28 20.15 25.93 -29.39
CA LEU A 28 21.52 26.08 -28.87
C LEU A 28 22.47 26.58 -29.97
N VAL A 29 22.42 25.99 -31.17
CA VAL A 29 23.24 26.41 -32.31
C VAL A 29 22.93 27.86 -32.69
N ALA A 30 21.66 28.23 -32.80
CA ALA A 30 21.25 29.60 -33.08
C ALA A 30 21.76 30.59 -32.02
N MET A 31 21.73 30.20 -30.74
CA MET A 31 22.19 31.03 -29.64
C MET A 31 23.71 31.21 -29.66
N VAL A 32 24.49 30.15 -29.95
CA VAL A 32 25.95 30.24 -30.13
C VAL A 32 26.30 31.11 -31.33
N VAL A 33 25.60 30.94 -32.46
CA VAL A 33 25.80 31.75 -33.67
C VAL A 33 25.48 33.22 -33.40
N ALA A 34 24.36 33.52 -32.74
CA ALA A 34 23.99 34.89 -32.36
C ALA A 34 25.03 35.53 -31.43
N CYS A 35 25.49 34.81 -30.40
CA CYS A 35 26.56 35.30 -29.52
C CYS A 35 27.86 35.56 -30.27
N THR A 36 28.21 34.69 -31.23
CA THR A 36 29.41 34.83 -32.06
C THR A 36 29.32 36.03 -33.01
N LEU A 37 28.17 36.23 -33.64
CA LEU A 37 27.92 37.39 -34.52
C LEU A 37 28.00 38.69 -33.74
N LEU A 38 27.40 38.77 -32.56
CA LEU A 38 27.49 39.95 -31.69
C LEU A 38 28.95 40.20 -31.26
N HIS A 39 29.70 39.15 -30.94
CA HIS A 39 31.10 39.27 -30.54
C HIS A 39 32.00 39.84 -31.65
N TYR A 40 31.78 39.48 -32.91
CA TYR A 40 32.58 39.99 -34.04
C TYR A 40 31.92 41.15 -34.80
N ALA A 41 30.78 41.67 -34.34
CA ALA A 41 29.98 42.67 -35.06
C ALA A 41 30.75 43.96 -35.40
N GLU A 42 31.66 44.37 -34.53
CA GLU A 42 32.51 45.56 -34.72
C GLU A 42 33.51 45.38 -35.87
N GLN A 43 34.01 44.16 -36.08
CA GLN A 43 34.98 43.85 -37.12
C GLN A 43 34.33 43.58 -38.47
N ILE A 44 33.05 43.21 -38.47
CA ILE A 44 32.24 42.98 -39.68
C ILE A 44 31.56 44.29 -40.14
N GLY A 45 31.60 45.35 -39.33
CA GLY A 45 31.08 46.68 -39.70
C GLY A 45 29.55 46.78 -39.78
N ILE A 46 28.82 45.83 -39.18
CA ILE A 46 27.34 45.74 -39.30
C ILE A 46 26.62 46.74 -38.38
N LEU A 47 27.23 47.16 -37.26
CA LEU A 47 26.75 48.24 -36.42
C LEU A 47 27.73 49.42 -36.46
N GLY A 48 27.41 50.44 -37.25
CA GLY A 48 28.05 51.75 -37.18
C GLY A 48 27.96 52.34 -35.77
N ALA A 49 28.97 53.10 -35.39
CA ALA A 49 29.16 53.73 -34.09
C ALA A 49 27.88 54.26 -33.43
N ALA A 50 27.47 53.65 -32.31
CA ALA A 50 26.81 54.23 -31.13
C ALA A 50 25.95 53.17 -30.41
N ALA A 51 26.54 52.46 -29.45
CA ALA A 51 25.76 51.88 -28.35
C ALA A 51 26.25 52.55 -27.06
N PRO A 52 25.36 52.99 -26.16
CA PRO A 52 25.74 53.76 -24.99
C PRO A 52 26.63 52.90 -24.08
N SER A 53 27.73 53.48 -23.61
CA SER A 53 28.49 52.92 -22.49
C SER A 53 27.59 52.90 -21.27
N LEU A 54 26.98 51.74 -20.98
CA LEU A 54 26.24 51.54 -19.74
C LEU A 54 27.21 51.72 -18.56
N HIS A 55 26.81 52.57 -17.60
CA HIS A 55 27.54 53.10 -16.44
C HIS A 55 28.06 52.05 -15.41
N PHE A 56 28.42 50.84 -15.83
CA PHE A 56 28.84 49.75 -14.93
C PHE A 56 30.35 49.53 -14.83
N GLY A 57 31.19 50.41 -15.39
CA GLY A 57 32.65 50.25 -15.32
C GLY A 57 33.21 49.02 -16.07
N LEU A 58 32.34 48.30 -16.79
CA LEU A 58 32.71 47.18 -17.65
C LEU A 58 32.98 47.71 -19.05
N THR A 59 34.12 47.33 -19.62
CA THR A 59 34.40 47.63 -21.03
C THR A 59 33.39 46.90 -21.91
N ARG A 60 33.04 47.46 -23.07
CA ARG A 60 32.12 46.84 -24.05
C ARG A 60 32.47 45.37 -24.34
N HIS A 61 33.77 45.07 -24.38
CA HIS A 61 34.33 43.75 -24.63
C HIS A 61 34.08 42.73 -23.50
N ALA A 62 33.91 43.19 -22.25
CA ALA A 62 33.56 42.33 -21.13
C ALA A 62 32.11 41.84 -21.23
N MET A 63 31.20 42.71 -21.67
CA MET A 63 29.77 42.41 -21.80
C MET A 63 29.50 41.34 -22.87
N ASP A 64 30.21 41.40 -24.00
CA ASP A 64 30.09 40.42 -25.09
C ASP A 64 30.51 39.01 -24.66
N ARG A 65 31.47 38.89 -23.72
CA ARG A 65 31.97 37.61 -23.24
C ARG A 65 31.04 36.97 -22.20
N VAL A 66 30.43 37.77 -21.35
CA VAL A 66 29.41 37.30 -20.39
C VAL A 66 28.21 36.70 -21.12
N LEU A 67 27.88 37.20 -22.32
CA LEU A 67 26.78 36.67 -23.13
C LEU A 67 26.95 35.18 -23.49
N PHE A 68 28.18 34.67 -23.58
CA PHE A 68 28.44 33.25 -23.83
C PHE A 68 28.12 32.34 -22.65
N LEU A 69 27.85 32.87 -21.44
CA LEU A 69 27.32 32.06 -20.35
C LEU A 69 25.93 31.49 -20.68
N LEU A 70 25.09 32.22 -21.43
CA LEU A 70 23.76 31.73 -21.82
C LEU A 70 23.81 30.39 -22.57
N PRO A 71 24.58 30.24 -23.67
CA PRO A 71 24.69 28.95 -24.36
C PRO A 71 25.37 27.86 -23.54
N ILE A 72 26.33 28.20 -22.69
CA ILE A 72 26.99 27.22 -21.82
C ILE A 72 26.00 26.65 -20.80
N VAL A 73 25.25 27.51 -20.11
CA VAL A 73 24.25 27.11 -19.12
C VAL A 73 23.10 26.37 -19.77
N TYR A 74 22.61 26.84 -20.93
CA TYR A 74 21.54 26.18 -21.67
C TYR A 74 21.94 24.78 -22.14
N ALA A 75 23.16 24.62 -22.65
CA ALA A 75 23.69 23.32 -23.04
C ALA A 75 23.84 22.37 -21.85
N GLY A 76 24.36 22.88 -20.73
CA GLY A 76 24.48 22.13 -19.48
C GLY A 76 23.12 21.67 -18.91
N PHE A 77 22.11 22.54 -19.00
CA PHE A 77 20.75 22.27 -18.54
C PHE A 77 20.03 21.24 -19.42
N MET A 78 20.03 21.43 -20.75
CA MET A 78 19.24 20.59 -21.67
C MET A 78 19.92 19.28 -22.04
N PHE A 79 21.26 19.27 -22.15
CA PHE A 79 22.02 18.14 -22.69
C PHE A 79 23.05 17.56 -21.70
N GLY A 80 23.11 18.11 -20.48
CA GLY A 80 23.98 17.65 -19.40
C GLY A 80 25.40 18.22 -19.47
N ILE A 81 26.22 17.87 -18.47
CA ILE A 81 27.53 18.50 -18.26
C ILE A 81 28.49 18.37 -19.45
N VAL A 82 28.42 17.27 -20.20
CA VAL A 82 29.35 17.03 -21.31
C VAL A 82 29.10 18.04 -22.42
N ALA A 83 27.83 18.36 -22.70
CA ALA A 83 27.44 19.38 -23.65
C ALA A 83 27.71 20.80 -23.13
N GLY A 84 27.51 21.05 -21.83
CA GLY A 84 27.87 22.31 -21.18
C GLY A 84 29.37 22.61 -21.27
N LEU A 85 30.22 21.63 -20.91
CA LEU A 85 31.68 21.72 -21.02
C LEU A 85 32.14 21.82 -22.48
N ALA A 86 31.54 21.07 -23.40
CA ALA A 86 31.84 21.17 -24.83
C ALA A 86 31.49 22.57 -25.39
N THR A 87 30.33 23.11 -25.01
CA THR A 87 29.93 24.48 -25.41
C THR A 87 30.84 25.53 -24.78
N SER A 88 31.28 25.34 -23.53
CA SER A 88 32.26 26.20 -22.87
C SER A 88 33.61 26.18 -23.60
N PHE A 89 34.08 25.00 -24.01
CA PHE A 89 35.30 24.87 -24.81
C PHE A 89 35.18 25.54 -26.19
N ILE A 90 34.04 25.38 -26.87
CA ILE A 90 33.75 26.05 -28.14
C ILE A 90 33.74 27.58 -27.96
N ALA A 91 33.13 28.08 -26.87
CA ALA A 91 33.13 29.51 -26.56
C ALA A 91 34.55 30.06 -26.36
N VAL A 92 35.42 29.32 -25.65
CA VAL A 92 36.84 29.68 -25.51
C VAL A 92 37.54 29.73 -26.87
N LEU A 93 37.34 28.73 -27.73
CA LEU A 93 37.94 28.71 -29.07
C LEU A 93 37.51 29.91 -29.93
N ILE A 94 36.28 30.39 -29.75
CA ILE A 94 35.75 31.55 -30.47
C ILE A 94 36.33 32.86 -29.91
N MET A 95 36.52 32.97 -28.59
CA MET A 95 36.99 34.18 -27.91
C MET A 95 38.51 34.38 -27.95
N LEU A 96 39.27 33.30 -27.85
CA LEU A 96 40.72 33.32 -27.62
C LEU A 96 41.53 33.96 -28.77
N PRO A 97 41.20 33.76 -30.05
CA PRO A 97 41.92 34.42 -31.15
C PRO A 97 41.84 35.96 -31.07
N ARG A 98 40.67 36.51 -30.76
CA ARG A 98 40.51 37.97 -30.62
C ARG A 98 41.24 38.51 -29.40
N ALA A 99 41.24 37.76 -28.29
CA ALA A 99 41.94 38.13 -27.06
C ALA A 99 43.47 38.25 -27.25
N ILE A 100 44.07 37.35 -28.02
CA ILE A 100 45.53 37.31 -28.22
C ILE A 100 46.00 38.27 -29.33
N PHE A 101 45.29 38.32 -30.46
CA PHE A 101 45.81 38.98 -31.67
C PHE A 101 45.31 40.41 -31.90
N ILE A 102 44.18 40.79 -31.31
CA ILE A 102 43.46 42.04 -31.68
C ILE A 102 43.28 42.98 -30.47
N SER A 103 43.36 42.46 -29.24
CA SER A 103 43.04 43.25 -28.04
C SER A 103 44.13 44.24 -27.67
N PRO A 104 43.80 45.52 -27.37
CA PRO A 104 44.76 46.52 -26.89
C PRO A 104 45.36 46.18 -25.52
N SER A 105 44.66 45.38 -24.70
CA SER A 105 45.12 44.87 -23.39
C SER A 105 44.92 43.34 -23.28
N PRO A 106 45.89 42.54 -23.75
CA PRO A 106 45.77 41.07 -23.78
C PRO A 106 45.59 40.42 -22.40
N THR A 107 46.15 41.01 -21.34
CA THR A 107 46.06 40.49 -19.98
C THR A 107 44.63 40.52 -19.46
N ASP A 108 43.93 41.64 -19.62
CA ASP A 108 42.53 41.80 -19.19
C ASP A 108 41.62 40.85 -19.98
N ALA A 109 41.94 40.68 -21.28
CA ALA A 109 41.16 39.82 -22.14
C ALA A 109 41.22 38.34 -21.74
N LEU A 110 42.41 37.87 -21.37
CA LEU A 110 42.62 36.50 -20.88
C LEU A 110 41.94 36.27 -19.52
N PHE A 111 41.98 37.25 -18.61
CA PHE A 111 41.30 37.15 -17.31
C PHE A 111 39.79 36.98 -17.45
N GLU A 112 39.14 37.74 -18.33
CA GLU A 112 37.69 37.63 -18.54
C GLU A 112 37.27 36.30 -19.18
N VAL A 113 38.05 35.76 -20.13
CA VAL A 113 37.80 34.43 -20.72
C VAL A 113 37.93 33.34 -19.65
N ALA A 114 38.95 33.44 -18.79
CA ALA A 114 39.12 32.53 -17.67
C ALA A 114 37.94 32.62 -16.68
N ALA A 115 37.48 33.83 -16.36
CA ALA A 115 36.35 34.04 -15.47
C ALA A 115 35.04 33.44 -16.02
N VAL A 116 34.71 33.68 -17.30
CA VAL A 116 33.51 33.11 -17.95
C VAL A 116 33.56 31.58 -17.97
N THR A 117 34.72 31.01 -18.30
CA THR A 117 34.90 29.55 -18.32
C THR A 117 34.73 28.94 -16.93
N LEU A 118 35.30 29.60 -15.90
CA LEU A 118 35.21 29.17 -14.51
C LEU A 118 33.76 29.22 -14.01
N VAL A 119 33.04 30.33 -14.25
CA VAL A 119 31.62 30.47 -13.88
C VAL A 119 30.76 29.44 -14.60
N GLY A 120 30.95 29.23 -15.91
CA GLY A 120 30.22 28.22 -16.67
C GLY A 120 30.44 26.80 -16.14
N CYS A 121 31.68 26.47 -15.76
CA CYS A 121 32.02 25.20 -15.14
C CYS A 121 31.34 25.01 -13.78
N LEU A 122 31.40 26.03 -12.91
CA LEU A 122 30.75 26.01 -11.60
C LEU A 122 29.23 25.82 -11.71
N VAL A 123 28.56 26.53 -12.62
CA VAL A 123 27.11 26.40 -12.84
C VAL A 123 26.76 24.98 -13.31
N CYS A 124 27.56 24.39 -14.21
CA CYS A 124 27.32 23.02 -14.66
C CYS A 124 27.50 21.99 -13.53
N LEU A 125 28.48 22.19 -12.64
CA LEU A 125 28.67 21.34 -11.46
C LEU A 125 27.52 21.50 -10.45
N TRP A 126 27.09 22.73 -10.20
CA TRP A 126 25.95 23.03 -9.33
C TRP A 126 24.66 22.39 -9.82
N PHE A 127 24.38 22.48 -11.13
CA PHE A 127 23.21 21.86 -11.73
C PHE A 127 23.22 20.33 -11.58
N ARG A 128 24.38 19.70 -11.74
CA ARG A 128 24.53 18.26 -11.46
C ARG A 128 24.24 17.90 -10.01
N ALA A 129 24.75 18.70 -9.07
CA ALA A 129 24.49 18.47 -7.65
C ALA A 129 22.99 18.54 -7.34
N GLN A 130 22.30 19.55 -7.91
CA GLN A 130 20.85 19.72 -7.78
C GLN A 130 20.05 18.54 -8.34
N VAL A 131 20.35 18.08 -9.56
CA VAL A 131 19.64 16.95 -10.16
C VAL A 131 19.83 15.67 -9.34
N LYS A 132 21.06 15.42 -8.87
CA LYS A 132 21.38 14.23 -8.06
C LYS A 132 20.67 14.25 -6.71
N GLU A 133 20.58 15.42 -6.07
CA GLU A 133 19.87 15.57 -4.80
C GLU A 133 18.36 15.28 -4.97
N LYS A 134 17.78 15.74 -6.08
CA LYS A 134 16.37 15.47 -6.40
C LYS A 134 16.09 13.98 -6.58
N GLU A 135 16.93 13.27 -7.34
CA GLU A 135 16.80 11.81 -7.54
C GLU A 135 16.89 11.06 -6.20
N GLN A 136 17.78 11.47 -5.29
CA GLN A 136 17.89 10.85 -3.96
C GLN A 136 16.65 11.08 -3.10
N ARG A 137 16.04 12.27 -3.18
CA ARG A 137 14.79 12.57 -2.47
C ARG A 137 13.62 11.75 -3.01
N GLU A 138 13.52 11.62 -4.34
CA GLU A 138 12.49 10.79 -4.98
C GLU A 138 12.63 9.32 -4.54
N GLN A 139 13.85 8.75 -4.53
CA GLN A 139 14.08 7.39 -4.03
C GLN A 139 13.76 7.23 -2.54
N ALA A 140 14.03 8.24 -1.71
CA ALA A 140 13.71 8.20 -0.30
C ALA A 140 12.19 8.21 -0.05
N LEU A 141 11.45 9.00 -0.82
CA LEU A 141 9.98 9.02 -0.79
C LEU A 141 9.39 7.68 -1.24
N GLU A 142 9.90 7.10 -2.33
CA GLU A 142 9.45 5.80 -2.82
C GLU A 142 9.68 4.69 -1.79
N LYS A 143 10.85 4.68 -1.13
CA LYS A 143 11.14 3.74 -0.03
C LYS A 143 10.22 3.94 1.18
N LEU A 144 9.88 5.19 1.51
CA LEU A 144 8.99 5.51 2.61
C LEU A 144 7.56 5.03 2.30
N GLU A 145 7.08 5.25 1.07
CA GLU A 145 5.77 4.78 0.62
C GLU A 145 5.68 3.26 0.63
N ALA A 146 6.71 2.57 0.12
CA ALA A 146 6.79 1.11 0.17
C ALA A 146 6.77 0.59 1.62
N ALA A 147 7.59 1.16 2.51
CA ALA A 147 7.59 0.78 3.93
C ALA A 147 6.24 1.04 4.62
N GLN A 148 5.57 2.13 4.26
CA GLN A 148 4.23 2.44 4.78
C GLN A 148 3.19 1.43 4.28
N GLN A 149 3.27 1.02 3.02
CA GLN A 149 2.37 0.03 2.42
C GLN A 149 2.57 -1.34 3.07
N ASP A 150 3.81 -1.75 3.31
CA ASP A 150 4.15 -2.98 4.03
C ASP A 150 3.54 -2.96 5.43
N LEU A 151 3.73 -1.87 6.20
CA LEU A 151 3.17 -1.73 7.54
C LEU A 151 1.64 -1.84 7.55
N ARG A 152 0.96 -1.22 6.57
CA ARG A 152 -0.50 -1.35 6.43
C ARG A 152 -0.93 -2.79 6.17
N SER A 153 -0.18 -3.52 5.35
CA SER A 153 -0.46 -4.93 5.09
C SER A 153 -0.34 -5.78 6.35
N TYR A 154 0.71 -5.57 7.16
CA TYR A 154 0.90 -6.26 8.44
C TYR A 154 -0.25 -5.98 9.41
N ILE A 155 -0.66 -4.71 9.54
CA ILE A 155 -1.80 -4.34 10.39
C ILE A 155 -3.09 -5.05 9.93
N GLN A 156 -3.32 -5.15 8.62
CA GLN A 156 -4.49 -5.82 8.08
C GLN A 156 -4.49 -7.32 8.39
N VAL A 157 -3.34 -7.99 8.27
CA VAL A 157 -3.18 -9.40 8.65
C VAL A 157 -3.41 -9.61 10.15
N ILE A 158 -2.83 -8.75 11.00
CA ILE A 158 -3.02 -8.81 12.46
C ILE A 158 -4.51 -8.67 12.81
N LYS A 159 -5.21 -7.67 12.26
CA LYS A 159 -6.65 -7.47 12.49
C LYS A 159 -7.49 -8.67 12.04
N SER A 160 -7.12 -9.31 10.93
CA SER A 160 -7.81 -10.52 10.46
C SER A 160 -7.62 -11.68 11.43
N ASN A 161 -6.41 -11.86 11.96
CA ASN A 161 -6.12 -12.88 12.96
C ASN A 161 -6.85 -12.61 14.27
N GLU A 162 -6.87 -11.37 14.77
CA GLU A 162 -7.63 -11.00 15.97
C GLU A 162 -9.12 -11.37 15.85
N ARG A 163 -9.75 -11.08 14.70
CA ARG A 163 -11.15 -11.47 14.45
C ARG A 163 -11.34 -12.98 14.47
N ARG A 164 -10.40 -13.75 13.91
CA ARG A 164 -10.44 -15.22 13.95
C ARG A 164 -10.31 -15.75 15.37
N LEU A 165 -9.36 -15.22 16.15
CA LEU A 165 -9.21 -15.59 17.57
C LEU A 165 -10.47 -15.26 18.37
N ALA A 166 -11.06 -14.08 18.17
CA ALA A 166 -12.29 -13.69 18.83
C ALA A 166 -13.46 -14.63 18.49
N ALA A 167 -13.60 -15.03 17.22
CA ALA A 167 -14.60 -15.99 16.79
C ALA A 167 -14.37 -17.38 17.42
N LEU A 168 -13.13 -17.87 17.42
CA LEU A 168 -12.78 -19.15 18.05
C LEU A 168 -13.05 -19.13 19.56
N ASN A 169 -12.73 -18.02 20.23
CA ASN A 169 -13.00 -17.86 21.66
C ASN A 169 -14.50 -17.85 21.95
N SER A 170 -15.30 -17.16 21.12
CA SER A 170 -16.76 -17.16 21.22
C SER A 170 -17.33 -18.58 21.04
N ILE A 171 -16.89 -19.31 20.00
CA ILE A 171 -17.30 -20.70 19.77
C ILE A 171 -16.91 -21.58 20.96
N SER A 172 -15.67 -21.46 21.44
CA SER A 172 -15.20 -22.22 22.60
C SER A 172 -16.04 -21.95 23.84
N SER A 173 -16.39 -20.68 24.10
CA SER A 173 -17.24 -20.30 25.22
C SER A 173 -18.64 -20.91 25.12
N LEU A 174 -19.25 -20.88 23.93
CA LEU A 174 -20.56 -21.47 23.70
C LEU A 174 -20.55 -22.99 23.90
N VAL A 175 -19.51 -23.67 23.40
CA VAL A 175 -19.34 -25.12 23.59
C VAL A 175 -19.15 -25.46 25.06
N THR A 176 -18.29 -24.73 25.79
CA THR A 176 -18.08 -24.97 27.23
C THR A 176 -19.37 -24.75 28.02
N GLN A 177 -20.12 -23.66 27.76
CA GLN A 177 -21.41 -23.41 28.41
C GLN A 177 -22.42 -24.54 28.15
N SER A 178 -22.47 -25.07 26.93
CA SER A 178 -23.34 -26.20 26.59
C SER A 178 -22.94 -27.47 27.34
N LEU A 179 -21.63 -27.78 27.40
CA LEU A 179 -21.11 -28.94 28.13
C LEU A 179 -21.35 -28.82 29.65
N GLU A 180 -21.19 -27.63 30.21
CA GLU A 180 -21.50 -27.36 31.62
C GLU A 180 -22.98 -27.55 31.93
N LEU A 181 -23.89 -27.07 31.07
CA LEU A 181 -25.33 -27.29 31.22
C LEU A 181 -25.69 -28.77 31.21
N GLU A 182 -25.15 -29.52 30.24
CA GLU A 182 -25.36 -30.97 30.15
C GLU A 182 -24.87 -31.70 31.41
N GLN A 183 -23.70 -31.33 31.93
CA GLN A 183 -23.16 -31.90 33.17
C GLN A 183 -24.02 -31.57 34.39
N ILE A 184 -24.53 -30.35 34.50
CA ILE A 184 -25.41 -29.92 35.59
C ILE A 184 -26.73 -30.71 35.53
N LEU A 185 -27.35 -30.82 34.37
CA LEU A 185 -28.61 -31.57 34.20
C LEU A 185 -28.43 -33.06 34.48
N ASN A 186 -27.31 -33.65 34.03
CA ASN A 186 -26.96 -35.04 34.36
C ASN A 186 -26.78 -35.25 35.87
N SER A 187 -26.10 -34.35 36.54
CA SER A 187 -25.91 -34.44 38.00
C SER A 187 -27.23 -34.25 38.76
N ALA A 188 -28.07 -33.33 38.29
CA ALA A 188 -29.37 -33.04 38.88
C ALA A 188 -30.33 -34.23 38.74
N ILE A 189 -30.46 -34.81 37.54
CA ILE A 189 -31.36 -35.94 37.31
C ILE A 189 -30.92 -37.17 38.11
N GLU A 190 -29.61 -37.40 38.23
CA GLU A 190 -29.05 -38.50 39.03
C GLU A 190 -29.43 -38.34 40.51
N LYS A 191 -29.31 -37.13 41.07
CA LYS A 191 -29.74 -36.87 42.45
C LYS A 191 -31.25 -36.92 42.65
N VAL A 192 -32.04 -36.49 41.68
CA VAL A 192 -33.51 -36.63 41.75
C VAL A 192 -33.91 -38.10 41.79
N VAL A 193 -33.34 -38.91 40.89
CA VAL A 193 -33.58 -40.36 40.84
C VAL A 193 -33.17 -41.04 42.16
N GLU A 194 -32.01 -40.69 42.71
CA GLU A 194 -31.52 -41.24 43.98
C GLU A 194 -32.40 -40.85 45.18
N VAL A 195 -32.75 -39.57 45.32
CA VAL A 195 -33.48 -39.05 46.49
C VAL A 195 -34.95 -39.45 46.47
N MET A 196 -35.56 -39.49 45.29
CA MET A 196 -36.97 -39.86 45.13
C MET A 196 -37.17 -41.36 44.87
N GLU A 197 -36.09 -42.14 44.82
CA GLU A 197 -36.09 -43.58 44.55
C GLU A 197 -36.86 -43.94 43.25
N LEU A 198 -36.69 -43.13 42.21
CA LEU A 198 -37.40 -43.30 40.94
C LEU A 198 -36.72 -44.36 40.05
N GLU A 199 -37.51 -45.12 39.30
CA GLU A 199 -36.96 -46.05 38.30
C GLU A 199 -36.49 -45.34 37.03
N ALA A 200 -37.14 -44.24 36.67
CA ALA A 200 -36.86 -43.46 35.47
C ALA A 200 -37.14 -41.97 35.67
N ALA A 201 -36.35 -41.13 35.00
CA ALA A 201 -36.55 -39.69 34.97
C ALA A 201 -36.08 -39.11 33.62
N LEU A 202 -36.76 -38.07 33.16
CA LEU A 202 -36.42 -37.34 31.94
C LEU A 202 -36.53 -35.83 32.19
N ILE A 203 -35.58 -35.07 31.66
CA ILE A 203 -35.59 -33.60 31.69
C ILE A 203 -35.72 -33.10 30.26
N PHE A 204 -36.74 -32.28 30.03
CA PHE A 204 -36.97 -31.60 28.77
C PHE A 204 -36.68 -30.10 28.91
N LEU A 205 -36.03 -29.51 27.91
CA LEU A 205 -35.83 -28.06 27.78
C LEU A 205 -36.80 -27.50 26.75
N LEU A 206 -37.38 -26.34 27.03
CA LEU A 206 -38.23 -25.62 26.09
C LEU A 206 -37.38 -24.79 25.12
N ASP A 207 -37.50 -25.06 23.83
CA ASP A 207 -37.06 -24.17 22.76
C ASP A 207 -38.17 -23.16 22.47
N GLU A 208 -38.06 -21.97 23.06
CA GLU A 208 -39.04 -20.88 22.91
C GLU A 208 -39.20 -20.42 21.46
N GLY A 209 -38.17 -20.56 20.63
CA GLY A 209 -38.22 -20.14 19.22
C GLY A 209 -39.01 -21.10 18.35
N ALA A 210 -38.94 -22.40 18.66
CA ALA A 210 -39.64 -23.45 17.94
C ALA A 210 -41.00 -23.85 18.57
N GLU A 211 -41.28 -23.40 19.79
CA GLU A 211 -42.39 -23.91 20.63
C GLU A 211 -42.36 -25.44 20.80
N GLU A 212 -41.15 -25.98 20.99
CA GLU A 212 -40.89 -27.42 21.13
C GLU A 212 -40.15 -27.74 22.43
N LEU A 213 -40.50 -28.86 23.05
CA LEU A 213 -39.73 -29.49 24.11
C LEU A 213 -38.68 -30.41 23.49
N VAL A 214 -37.44 -30.27 23.92
CA VAL A 214 -36.30 -31.10 23.51
C VAL A 214 -35.81 -31.91 24.70
N LEU A 215 -35.66 -33.22 24.55
CA LEU A 215 -35.11 -34.07 25.58
C LEU A 215 -33.63 -33.71 25.81
N ALA A 216 -33.30 -33.24 27.01
CA ALA A 216 -31.94 -32.83 27.34
C ALA A 216 -31.15 -33.94 28.05
N VAL A 217 -31.79 -34.64 28.99
CA VAL A 217 -31.17 -35.76 29.73
C VAL A 217 -32.26 -36.76 30.14
N HIS A 218 -31.93 -38.06 30.14
CA HIS A 218 -32.78 -39.11 30.67
C HIS A 218 -32.00 -40.15 31.49
N ARG A 219 -32.71 -40.85 32.38
CA ARG A 219 -32.22 -42.00 33.16
C ARG A 219 -33.32 -43.06 33.27
N GLY A 220 -32.93 -44.33 33.27
CA GLY A 220 -33.83 -45.45 33.54
C GLY A 220 -34.81 -45.81 32.43
N VAL A 221 -34.64 -45.27 31.21
CA VAL A 221 -35.44 -45.60 30.03
C VAL A 221 -34.59 -46.13 28.89
N SER A 222 -35.22 -46.87 27.97
CA SER A 222 -34.59 -47.40 26.77
C SER A 222 -34.21 -46.30 25.77
N GLU A 223 -33.17 -46.55 24.98
CA GLU A 223 -32.72 -45.61 23.93
C GLU A 223 -33.80 -45.44 22.84
N GLU A 224 -34.53 -46.50 22.48
CA GLU A 224 -35.67 -46.44 21.54
C GLU A 224 -36.76 -45.49 22.04
N PHE A 225 -37.05 -45.51 23.35
CA PHE A 225 -38.00 -44.60 23.95
C PHE A 225 -37.49 -43.16 23.96
N ALA A 226 -36.23 -42.94 24.37
CA ALA A 226 -35.60 -41.62 24.40
C ALA A 226 -35.61 -40.95 23.02
N GLU A 227 -35.14 -41.65 21.98
CA GLU A 227 -35.19 -41.19 20.59
C GLU A 227 -36.63 -40.93 20.13
N GLY A 228 -37.56 -41.80 20.52
CA GLY A 228 -38.97 -41.67 20.19
C GLY A 228 -39.67 -40.46 20.83
N VAL A 229 -39.11 -39.88 21.89
CA VAL A 229 -39.63 -38.69 22.60
C VAL A 229 -38.69 -37.49 22.54
N ASP A 230 -37.64 -37.54 21.72
CA ASP A 230 -36.56 -36.54 21.66
C ASP A 230 -37.05 -35.10 21.43
N ARG A 231 -38.07 -34.92 20.59
CA ARG A 231 -38.73 -33.62 20.34
C ARG A 231 -40.24 -33.74 20.34
N MET A 232 -40.95 -32.80 20.97
CA MET A 232 -42.42 -32.73 20.97
C MET A 232 -42.93 -31.29 21.06
N LYS A 233 -44.11 -31.02 20.50
CA LYS A 233 -44.69 -29.66 20.53
C LYS A 233 -45.30 -29.33 21.89
N VAL A 234 -45.33 -28.04 22.23
CA VAL A 234 -46.14 -27.57 23.37
C VAL A 234 -47.62 -27.95 23.13
N GLY A 235 -48.25 -28.53 24.15
CA GLY A 235 -49.60 -29.12 24.10
C GLY A 235 -49.66 -30.59 23.62
N GLU A 236 -48.57 -31.17 23.13
CA GLU A 236 -48.52 -32.59 22.70
C GLU A 236 -48.30 -33.54 23.88
N GLY A 237 -49.12 -34.59 23.98
CA GLY A 237 -48.93 -35.66 24.98
C GLY A 237 -49.02 -35.16 26.43
N PHE A 238 -48.37 -35.86 27.35
CA PHE A 238 -48.35 -35.44 28.77
C PHE A 238 -47.44 -34.24 28.99
N ASN A 239 -46.17 -34.34 28.57
CA ASN A 239 -45.15 -33.34 28.85
C ASN A 239 -45.47 -32.01 28.15
N GLY A 240 -45.92 -32.03 26.89
CA GLY A 240 -46.32 -30.82 26.17
C GLY A 240 -47.51 -30.13 26.83
N ARG A 241 -48.46 -30.87 27.40
CA ARG A 241 -49.58 -30.29 28.16
C ARG A 241 -49.13 -29.65 29.46
N VAL A 242 -48.23 -30.29 30.20
CA VAL A 242 -47.63 -29.70 31.41
C VAL A 242 -46.86 -28.42 31.06
N ALA A 243 -46.11 -28.43 29.95
CA ALA A 243 -45.42 -27.24 29.46
C ALA A 243 -46.40 -26.13 29.05
N GLN A 244 -47.57 -26.48 28.50
CA GLN A 244 -48.60 -25.52 28.13
C GLN A 244 -49.35 -24.95 29.35
N SER A 245 -49.68 -25.77 30.34
CA SER A 245 -50.48 -25.36 31.49
C SER A 245 -49.65 -24.79 32.64
N GLY A 246 -48.38 -25.18 32.76
CA GLY A 246 -47.53 -24.88 33.91
C GLY A 246 -47.89 -25.66 35.18
N GLU A 247 -48.85 -26.59 35.09
CA GLU A 247 -49.40 -27.33 36.23
C GLU A 247 -48.91 -28.78 36.23
N PRO A 248 -48.49 -29.33 37.39
CA PRO A 248 -48.01 -30.71 37.49
C PRO A 248 -49.13 -31.71 37.17
N LEU A 249 -48.76 -32.80 36.50
CA LEU A 249 -49.69 -33.86 36.11
C LEU A 249 -49.21 -35.22 36.64
N LEU A 250 -50.07 -35.88 37.42
CA LEU A 250 -49.87 -37.26 37.87
C LEU A 250 -50.68 -38.21 37.00
N VAL A 251 -50.04 -39.26 36.49
CA VAL A 251 -50.65 -40.30 35.66
C VAL A 251 -50.30 -41.64 36.28
N ALA A 252 -51.32 -42.42 36.69
CA ALA A 252 -51.10 -43.70 37.36
C ALA A 252 -50.49 -44.75 36.42
N ASP A 253 -51.00 -44.85 35.20
CA ASP A 253 -50.45 -45.70 34.14
C ASP A 253 -50.48 -44.94 32.81
N ALA A 254 -49.30 -44.69 32.23
CA ALA A 254 -49.18 -43.95 30.97
C ALA A 254 -49.55 -44.79 29.73
N SER A 255 -49.60 -46.12 29.85
CA SER A 255 -49.76 -47.05 28.72
C SER A 255 -51.18 -47.08 28.16
N ASP A 256 -52.16 -46.97 29.08
CA ASP A 256 -53.60 -47.07 28.81
C ASP A 256 -54.32 -45.71 28.85
N ASP A 257 -53.59 -44.62 29.08
CA ASP A 257 -54.19 -43.29 29.19
C ASP A 257 -54.60 -42.73 27.80
N PRO A 258 -55.83 -42.21 27.62
CA PRO A 258 -56.31 -41.64 26.36
C PRO A 258 -55.52 -40.43 25.84
N ARG A 259 -54.75 -39.77 26.72
CA ARG A 259 -53.95 -38.58 26.39
C ARG A 259 -52.60 -38.94 25.75
N LEU A 260 -52.31 -40.23 25.61
CA LEU A 260 -51.11 -40.73 24.97
C LEU A 260 -51.08 -40.38 23.48
N THR A 261 -50.07 -39.64 23.05
CA THR A 261 -49.89 -39.24 21.64
C THR A 261 -48.90 -40.14 20.89
N ARG A 262 -47.93 -40.75 21.57
CA ARG A 262 -46.86 -41.54 20.94
C ARG A 262 -46.89 -43.00 21.39
N ALA A 263 -46.85 -43.91 20.42
CA ALA A 263 -46.89 -45.35 20.67
C ALA A 263 -45.66 -45.89 21.42
N VAL A 264 -44.51 -45.20 21.33
CA VAL A 264 -43.27 -45.59 22.02
C VAL A 264 -43.44 -45.60 23.54
N VAL A 265 -44.28 -44.69 24.07
CA VAL A 265 -44.55 -44.58 25.51
C VAL A 265 -45.31 -45.79 26.05
N ARG A 266 -46.19 -46.39 25.22
CA ARG A 266 -46.91 -47.62 25.60
C ARG A 266 -45.97 -48.83 25.73
N LYS A 267 -44.89 -48.86 24.96
CA LYS A 267 -43.91 -49.95 25.02
C LYS A 267 -43.06 -49.87 26.30
N GLU A 268 -42.77 -48.67 26.76
CA GLU A 268 -41.90 -48.42 27.92
C GLU A 268 -42.60 -48.70 29.26
N ARG A 269 -43.95 -48.78 29.28
CA ARG A 269 -44.76 -49.18 30.45
C ARG A 269 -44.52 -48.35 31.71
N LEU A 270 -44.44 -47.03 31.55
CA LEU A 270 -44.27 -46.10 32.67
C LEU A 270 -45.51 -46.07 33.56
N GLN A 271 -45.32 -46.33 34.86
CA GLN A 271 -46.36 -46.33 35.89
C GLN A 271 -45.89 -45.52 37.11
N ALA A 272 -46.82 -44.83 37.78
CA ALA A 272 -46.51 -44.13 39.02
C ALA A 272 -46.57 -45.10 40.21
N GLN A 273 -45.56 -45.05 41.06
CA GLN A 273 -45.61 -45.68 42.39
C GLN A 273 -46.39 -44.74 43.33
N LEU A 274 -47.66 -45.09 43.60
CA LEU A 274 -48.58 -44.35 44.49
C LEU A 274 -48.63 -44.96 45.89
#